data_AF-A0A6I9Q0T9-F1
#
_entry.id   AF-A0A6I9Q0T9-F1
#
_cell.length_a   1.000
_cell.length_b   1.000
_cell.length_c   1.000
_cell.angle_alpha   90.00
_cell.angle_beta   90.00
_cell.angle_gamma   90.00
#
_symmetry.space_group_name_H-M   'P 1'
#
loop_
_entity.id
_entity.type
_entity.pdbx_description
1 polymer ?
#
loop_
_entity_poly.entity_id
_entity_poly.type
_entity_poly.pdbx_seq_one_letter_code
_entity_poly.pdbx_strand_id
1 'polypeptide(L)'
;MASGKLAQVLLGWAAMCVGSFHLCWGETPGTGQYQASRFTGTEDQREVQRVRRRGQETLRGPNVCGSRFHSYCCPGWKTLPGGNQCIVPICRNSCGDGFCSRPNMCTCSSGQLSSSCGAGGG
;
A
#
# COMPACT_ATOMS: atom_id res chain seq x y z
N MET A 1 46.77 13.40 -37.33
CA MET A 1 45.54 14.19 -37.09
C MET A 1 44.51 13.36 -36.30
N ALA A 2 44.80 12.97 -35.05
CA ALA A 2 43.87 12.18 -34.23
C ALA A 2 43.84 12.58 -32.74
N SER A 3 44.85 13.30 -32.25
CA SER A 3 44.99 13.69 -30.85
C SER A 3 44.05 14.81 -30.39
N GLY A 4 43.52 15.62 -31.33
CA GLY A 4 42.68 16.78 -31.00
C GLY A 4 41.22 16.44 -30.69
N LYS A 5 40.69 15.34 -31.26
CA LYS A 5 39.28 14.94 -31.06
C LYS A 5 39.04 14.38 -29.66
N LEU A 6 40.01 13.63 -29.13
CA LEU A 6 39.93 13.07 -27.78
C LEU A 6 39.95 14.17 -26.70
N ALA A 7 40.78 15.21 -26.91
CA ALA A 7 40.86 16.36 -26.00
C ALA A 7 39.55 17.16 -25.94
N GLN A 8 38.86 17.34 -27.08
CA GLN A 8 37.56 18.03 -27.09
C GLN A 8 36.45 17.25 -26.38
N VAL A 9 36.44 15.91 -26.50
CA VAL A 9 35.45 15.07 -25.81
C VAL A 9 35.68 15.09 -24.30
N LEU A 10 36.94 15.05 -23.85
CA LEU A 10 37.27 15.13 -22.41
C LEU A 10 36.91 16.49 -21.80
N LEU A 11 37.15 17.59 -22.52
CA LEU A 11 36.74 18.93 -22.07
C LEU A 11 35.20 19.07 -22.00
N GLY A 12 34.47 18.50 -22.97
CA GLY A 12 33.01 18.48 -22.94
C GLY A 12 32.42 17.67 -21.79
N TRP A 13 33.04 16.53 -21.43
CA TRP A 13 32.61 15.72 -20.30
C TRP A 13 32.86 16.42 -18.96
N ALA A 14 34.01 17.07 -18.79
CA ALA A 14 34.31 17.85 -17.59
C ALA A 14 33.33 19.01 -17.38
N ALA A 15 32.94 19.73 -18.44
CA ALA A 15 31.96 20.82 -18.36
C ALA A 15 30.56 20.35 -17.91
N MET A 16 30.12 19.16 -18.36
CA MET A 16 28.86 18.54 -17.91
C MET A 16 28.91 18.17 -16.42
N CYS A 17 30.03 17.61 -15.94
CA CYS A 17 30.19 17.25 -14.53
C CYS A 17 30.26 18.47 -13.60
N VAL A 18 30.86 19.59 -14.05
CA VAL A 18 30.92 20.84 -13.27
C VAL A 18 29.55 21.55 -13.24
N GLY A 19 28.76 21.47 -14.32
CA GLY A 19 27.40 22.02 -14.36
C GLY A 19 26.41 21.33 -13.41
N SER A 20 26.55 20.02 -13.19
CA SER A 20 25.70 19.28 -12.24
C SER A 20 26.08 19.51 -10.77
N PHE A 21 27.33 19.86 -10.47
CA PHE A 21 27.78 20.21 -9.12
C PHE A 21 27.44 21.66 -8.74
N HIS A 22 27.35 22.59 -9.69
CA HIS A 22 27.00 23.99 -9.42
C HIS A 22 25.52 24.24 -9.08
N LEU A 23 24.61 23.32 -9.40
CA LEU A 23 23.20 23.43 -9.00
C LEU A 23 22.95 23.02 -7.53
N CYS A 24 23.99 22.58 -6.80
CA CYS A 24 23.88 22.22 -5.38
C CYS A 24 24.68 23.13 -4.44
N TRP A 25 25.42 24.12 -4.96
CA TRP A 25 26.19 25.08 -4.15
C TRP A 25 26.05 26.50 -4.70
N GLY A 26 24.86 27.07 -4.55
CA GLY A 26 24.54 28.42 -4.95
C GLY A 26 23.73 29.13 -3.87
N GLU A 27 24.33 29.31 -2.69
CA GLU A 27 23.97 30.44 -1.83
C GLU A 27 24.40 31.72 -2.54
N THR A 28 23.46 32.61 -2.82
CA THR A 28 23.80 34.02 -3.06
C THR A 28 22.91 34.96 -2.25
N PRO A 29 23.50 36.00 -1.64
CA PRO A 29 22.84 37.06 -0.90
C PRO A 29 22.31 38.14 -1.86
N GLY A 30 21.15 38.75 -1.55
CA GLY A 30 20.72 39.97 -2.26
C GLY A 30 19.23 40.21 -2.33
N THR A 31 18.71 40.92 -1.32
CA THR A 31 17.64 41.94 -1.39
C THR A 31 16.53 41.78 -2.45
N GLY A 32 15.43 41.15 -2.05
CA GLY A 32 14.11 41.33 -2.66
C GLY A 32 13.08 41.60 -1.57
N GLN A 33 12.59 42.84 -1.46
CA GLN A 33 11.50 43.21 -0.57
C GLN A 33 10.17 42.71 -1.14
N TYR A 34 9.69 41.57 -0.65
CA TYR A 34 8.27 41.22 -0.72
C TYR A 34 7.88 40.57 0.62
N GLN A 35 7.23 41.36 1.47
CA GLN A 35 6.63 40.86 2.70
C GLN A 35 5.44 39.97 2.36
N ALA A 36 5.45 38.74 2.89
CA ALA A 36 4.24 37.99 3.19
C ALA A 36 4.19 37.78 4.71
N SER A 37 3.16 38.38 5.30
CA SER A 37 2.96 38.52 6.73
C SER A 37 2.74 37.20 7.46
N ARG A 38 3.30 37.13 8.68
CA ARG A 38 2.65 36.61 9.90
C ARG A 38 1.90 35.28 9.76
N PHE A 39 2.65 34.17 9.83
CA PHE A 39 2.18 32.96 10.51
C PHE A 39 3.23 32.52 11.52
N THR A 40 3.37 33.29 12.61
CA THR A 40 3.81 32.70 13.88
C THR A 40 2.65 31.86 14.41
N GLY A 41 2.46 30.69 13.82
CA GLY A 41 1.66 29.64 14.43
C GLY A 41 2.49 29.07 15.56
N THR A 42 2.16 29.41 16.81
CA THR A 42 2.43 28.50 17.92
C THR A 42 1.56 27.27 17.68
N GLU A 43 1.98 26.38 16.77
CA GLU A 43 1.42 25.04 16.69
C GLU A 43 1.96 24.27 17.89
N ASP A 44 1.23 24.45 18.99
CA ASP A 44 0.89 23.43 19.96
C ASP A 44 1.81 22.19 19.90
N GLN A 45 2.96 22.28 20.57
CA GLN A 45 3.72 21.11 21.05
C GLN A 45 2.95 20.33 22.13
N ARG A 46 1.62 20.37 22.09
CA ARG A 46 0.80 19.20 22.39
C ARG A 46 0.78 18.35 21.13
N GLU A 47 1.97 17.92 20.69
CA GLU A 47 2.10 16.62 20.05
C GLU A 47 1.70 15.63 21.12
N VAL A 48 0.39 15.44 21.17
CA VAL A 48 -0.29 14.51 22.04
C VAL A 48 0.53 13.25 21.89
N GLN A 49 1.12 12.82 22.99
CA GLN A 49 1.49 11.45 23.28
C GLN A 49 0.20 10.61 23.26
N ARG A 50 -0.56 10.68 22.16
CA ARG A 50 -1.59 9.74 21.81
C ARG A 50 -0.76 8.61 21.27
N VAL A 51 -0.30 7.81 22.24
CA VAL A 51 -0.14 6.37 22.09
C VAL A 51 -1.12 6.01 20.99
N ARG A 52 -0.62 5.70 19.80
CA ARG A 52 -1.45 5.21 18.71
C ARG A 52 -1.99 3.91 19.30
N ARG A 53 -3.10 3.98 20.05
CA ARG A 53 -3.83 2.83 20.59
C ARG A 53 -3.86 1.92 19.39
N ARG A 54 -3.14 0.79 19.43
CA ARG A 54 -2.98 -0.10 18.28
C ARG A 54 -4.34 -0.16 17.62
N GLY A 55 -4.46 0.56 16.51
CA GLY A 55 -5.77 0.89 15.96
C GLY A 55 -6.42 -0.45 15.75
N GLN A 56 -7.64 -0.63 16.26
CA GLN A 56 -8.43 -1.84 16.03
C GLN A 56 -8.10 -2.34 14.63
N GLU A 57 -7.37 -3.46 14.56
CA GLU A 57 -6.63 -3.86 13.36
C GLU A 57 -7.54 -3.71 12.15
N THR A 58 -7.32 -2.68 11.34
CA THR A 58 -8.31 -2.30 10.33
C THR A 58 -8.50 -3.50 9.41
N LEU A 59 -9.74 -3.90 9.19
CA LEU A 59 -10.02 -5.07 8.35
C LEU A 59 -9.53 -4.76 6.93
N ARG A 60 -8.89 -5.77 6.32
CA ARG A 60 -8.25 -5.69 5.01
C ARG A 60 -8.82 -6.77 4.09
N GLY A 61 -8.52 -6.64 2.80
CA GLY A 61 -8.89 -7.61 1.78
C GLY A 61 -10.14 -7.22 0.99
N PRO A 62 -10.49 -8.02 -0.03
CA PRO A 62 -11.54 -7.69 -0.99
C PRO A 62 -12.96 -7.79 -0.39
N ASN A 63 -13.14 -8.50 0.73
CA ASN A 63 -14.46 -8.74 1.31
C ASN A 63 -14.65 -7.98 2.63
N VAL A 64 -14.36 -6.68 2.63
CA VAL A 64 -14.65 -5.78 3.74
C VAL A 64 -15.91 -4.97 3.42
N CYS A 65 -16.90 -5.06 4.30
CA CYS A 65 -18.18 -4.38 4.21
C CYS A 65 -18.36 -3.44 5.41
N GLY A 66 -19.37 -2.56 5.33
CA GLY A 66 -19.70 -1.62 6.38
C GLY A 66 -19.19 -0.19 6.11
N SER A 67 -19.12 0.61 7.16
CA SER A 67 -18.69 2.01 7.08
C SER A 67 -17.25 2.18 7.56
N ARG A 68 -16.72 3.41 7.45
CA ARG A 68 -15.40 3.78 7.99
C ARG A 68 -15.25 3.57 9.51
N PHE A 69 -16.36 3.50 10.24
CA PHE A 69 -16.36 3.40 11.71
C PHE A 69 -16.75 2.01 12.20
N HIS A 70 -17.55 1.26 11.43
CA HIS A 70 -17.93 -0.12 11.72
C HIS A 70 -17.71 -0.98 10.48
N SER A 71 -16.45 -1.36 10.26
CA SER A 71 -16.07 -2.33 9.24
C SER A 71 -16.19 -3.75 9.78
N TYR A 72 -16.69 -4.66 8.95
CA TYR A 72 -16.76 -6.09 9.23
C TYR A 72 -16.47 -6.88 7.95
N CYS A 73 -16.10 -8.16 8.05
CA CYS A 73 -16.00 -9.00 6.87
C CYS A 73 -17.39 -9.19 6.26
N CYS A 74 -17.54 -9.05 4.95
CA CYS A 74 -18.81 -9.22 4.26
C CYS A 74 -19.46 -10.57 4.61
N PRO A 75 -20.81 -10.68 4.54
CA PRO A 75 -21.51 -11.92 4.85
C PRO A 75 -20.90 -13.14 4.12
N GLY A 76 -20.57 -14.18 4.89
CA GLY A 76 -19.93 -15.38 4.36
C GLY A 76 -18.39 -15.35 4.32
N TRP A 77 -17.76 -14.30 4.82
CA TRP A 77 -16.29 -14.19 4.89
C TRP A 77 -15.82 -14.01 6.33
N LYS A 78 -14.65 -14.57 6.62
CA LYS A 78 -13.92 -14.40 7.89
C LYS A 78 -12.47 -14.06 7.64
N THR A 79 -11.78 -13.64 8.71
CA THR A 79 -10.37 -13.31 8.62
C THR A 79 -9.48 -14.56 8.52
N LEU A 80 -8.28 -14.38 7.99
CA LEU A 80 -7.20 -15.36 8.16
C LEU A 80 -6.95 -15.63 9.66
N PRO A 81 -6.61 -16.87 10.04
CA PRO A 81 -6.15 -17.16 11.39
C PRO A 81 -4.97 -16.24 11.78
N GLY A 82 -5.10 -15.51 12.88
CA GLY A 82 -4.07 -14.57 13.35
C GLY A 82 -3.93 -13.27 12.54
N GLY A 83 -4.83 -13.00 11.58
CA GLY A 83 -4.80 -11.80 10.75
C GLY A 83 -6.11 -11.01 10.71
N ASN A 84 -6.09 -9.87 10.02
CA ASN A 84 -7.21 -8.95 9.79
C ASN A 84 -7.71 -8.97 8.33
N GLN A 85 -7.34 -9.97 7.54
CA GLN A 85 -7.69 -10.06 6.12
C GLN A 85 -8.94 -10.91 5.89
N CYS A 86 -10.04 -10.30 5.43
CA CYS A 86 -11.31 -10.95 5.11
C CYS A 86 -11.24 -11.73 3.78
N ILE A 87 -10.48 -12.83 3.76
CA ILE A 87 -10.24 -13.65 2.57
C ILE A 87 -10.67 -15.11 2.74
N VAL A 88 -11.09 -15.52 3.93
CA VAL A 88 -11.45 -16.91 4.18
C VAL A 88 -12.96 -17.06 4.01
N PRO A 89 -13.45 -17.83 3.02
CA PRO A 89 -14.88 -18.06 2.84
C PRO A 89 -15.43 -18.99 3.94
N ILE A 90 -16.73 -18.86 4.21
CA ILE A 90 -17.47 -19.65 5.19
C ILE A 90 -18.50 -20.51 4.45
N CYS A 91 -18.45 -21.82 4.68
CA CYS A 91 -19.45 -22.76 4.17
C CYS A 91 -20.34 -23.24 5.31
N ARG A 92 -21.66 -23.30 5.08
CA ARG A 92 -22.65 -23.82 6.05
C ARG A 92 -22.42 -25.30 6.36
N ASN A 93 -22.04 -26.08 5.34
CA ASN A 93 -21.74 -27.50 5.45
C ASN A 93 -20.23 -27.72 5.27
N SER A 94 -19.70 -28.82 5.82
CA SER A 94 -18.35 -29.25 5.49
C SER A 94 -18.29 -29.69 4.02
N CYS A 95 -17.19 -29.35 3.35
CA CYS A 95 -17.02 -29.65 1.93
C CYS A 95 -16.58 -31.10 1.65
N GLY A 96 -16.48 -31.98 2.65
CA GLY A 96 -15.98 -33.36 2.46
C GLY A 96 -14.60 -33.38 1.81
N ASP A 97 -14.48 -34.06 0.66
CA ASP A 97 -13.25 -34.16 -0.15
C ASP A 97 -12.89 -32.88 -0.92
N GLY A 98 -13.66 -31.80 -0.73
CA GLY A 98 -13.42 -30.49 -1.31
C GLY A 98 -12.99 -29.43 -0.31
N PHE A 99 -12.82 -28.21 -0.78
CA PHE A 99 -12.57 -27.04 0.04
C PHE A 99 -13.60 -25.94 -0.21
N CYS A 100 -13.81 -25.09 0.79
CA CYS A 100 -14.69 -23.93 0.66
C CYS A 100 -14.01 -22.88 -0.21
N SER A 101 -14.46 -22.69 -1.44
CA SER A 101 -13.86 -21.74 -2.38
C SER A 101 -14.59 -20.40 -2.39
N ARG A 102 -15.88 -20.39 -2.03
CA ARG A 102 -16.73 -19.20 -1.90
C ARG A 102 -17.72 -19.41 -0.74
N PRO A 103 -18.37 -18.34 -0.25
CA PRO A 103 -19.44 -18.50 0.74
C PRO A 103 -20.48 -19.53 0.31
N ASN A 104 -20.69 -20.56 1.13
CA ASN A 104 -21.59 -21.69 0.86
C ASN A 104 -21.36 -22.44 -0.46
N MET A 105 -20.15 -22.37 -1.03
CA MET A 105 -19.77 -23.11 -2.24
C MET A 105 -18.45 -23.85 -2.00
N CYS A 106 -18.49 -25.15 -2.21
CA CYS A 106 -17.35 -26.05 -2.19
C CYS A 106 -16.85 -26.27 -3.61
N THR A 107 -15.52 -26.34 -3.75
CA THR A 107 -14.86 -26.93 -4.91
C THR A 107 -14.46 -28.35 -4.55
N CYS A 108 -15.10 -29.33 -5.18
CA CYS A 108 -14.87 -30.75 -4.94
C CYS A 108 -13.57 -31.23 -5.57
N SER A 109 -13.06 -32.37 -5.11
CA SER A 109 -11.89 -33.04 -5.70
C SER A 109 -12.04 -33.33 -7.20
N SER A 110 -13.27 -33.50 -7.69
CA SER A 110 -13.60 -33.63 -9.12
C SER A 110 -13.50 -32.31 -9.92
N GLY A 111 -13.33 -31.17 -9.25
CA GLY A 111 -13.42 -29.83 -9.83
C GLY A 111 -14.85 -29.26 -9.90
N GLN A 112 -15.88 -30.04 -9.56
CA GLN A 112 -17.26 -29.56 -9.53
C GLN A 112 -17.49 -28.54 -8.41
N LEU A 113 -18.29 -27.51 -8.71
CA LEU A 113 -18.80 -26.57 -7.70
C LEU A 113 -20.15 -27.09 -7.16
N SER A 114 -20.24 -27.25 -5.84
CA SER A 114 -21.44 -27.74 -5.15
C SER A 114 -21.52 -27.15 -3.75
N SER A 115 -22.67 -27.24 -3.07
CA SER A 115 -22.80 -26.82 -1.66
C SER A 115 -22.14 -27.81 -0.67
N SER A 116 -21.88 -29.04 -1.10
CA SER A 116 -21.11 -30.06 -0.37
C SER A 116 -20.57 -31.12 -1.34
N CYS A 117 -19.43 -31.72 -1.02
CA CYS A 117 -18.88 -32.86 -1.76
C CYS A 117 -19.09 -34.13 -0.92
N GLY A 118 -19.51 -35.22 -1.55
CA GLY A 118 -19.86 -36.45 -0.81
C GLY A 118 -21.37 -36.68 -0.71
N ALA A 119 -22.01 -36.74 -1.86
CA ALA A 119 -23.03 -37.71 -2.21
C ALA A 119 -22.90 -37.79 -3.73
N GLY A 120 -22.95 -38.98 -4.33
CA GLY A 120 -23.07 -39.08 -5.78
C GLY A 120 -24.15 -38.11 -6.24
N GLY A 121 -23.82 -37.24 -7.21
CA GLY A 121 -24.82 -36.35 -7.79
C GLY A 121 -25.97 -37.21 -8.31
N GLY A 122 -27.06 -37.22 -7.56
CA GLY A 122 -28.35 -37.75 -7.97
C GLY A 122 -29.20 -36.61 -8.49
#